data_AF-A0A969JLX7-F1
#
_entry.id   AF-A0A969JLX7-F1
#
_cell.length_a   1.000
_cell.length_b   1.000
_cell.length_c   1.000
_cell.angle_alpha   90.00
_cell.angle_beta   90.00
_cell.angle_gamma   90.00
#
_symmetry.space_group_name_H-M   'P 1'
#
loop_
_entity.id
_entity.type
_entity.pdbx_description
1 polymer ?
#
loop_
_entity_poly.entity_id
_entity_poly.type
_entity_poly.pdbx_seq_one_letter_code
_entity_poly.pdbx_strand_id
1 'polypeptide(L)'
;TSRLKRSAGALLLSGWAELFYHWNVPTPYWIGYIIQRPESHCVHHQMHKHTSNFGDLPVWDILFGTFDNPRKFDAQCGFKDNRELKLGAMLLGEDVNPRKPGNGDTTGGDGRDGGKR
;
A
#
# COMPACT_ATOMS: atom_id res chain seq x y z
N THR A 1 -0.91 12.96 35.07
CA THR A 1 -0.03 11.80 34.75
C THR A 1 -0.73 10.71 33.94
N SER A 2 -2.01 10.37 34.19
CA SER A 2 -2.73 9.32 33.44
C SER A 2 -3.00 9.65 31.95
N ARG A 3 -3.32 10.91 31.62
CA ARG A 3 -3.53 11.35 30.22
C ARG A 3 -2.25 11.23 29.39
N LEU A 4 -1.10 11.63 29.96
CA LEU A 4 0.20 11.53 29.31
C LEU A 4 0.61 10.08 29.06
N LYS A 5 0.33 9.18 30.01
CA LYS A 5 0.58 7.73 29.84
C LYS A 5 -0.28 7.13 28.72
N ARG A 6 -1.55 7.56 28.58
CA ARG A 6 -2.44 7.10 27.51
C ARG A 6 -2.00 7.61 26.14
N SER A 7 -1.61 8.88 26.03
CA SER A 7 -1.12 9.44 24.76
C SER A 7 0.21 8.82 24.35
N ALA A 8 1.13 8.61 25.30
CA ALA A 8 2.38 7.90 25.04
C ALA A 8 2.12 6.46 24.57
N GLY A 9 1.18 5.76 25.21
CA GLY A 9 0.78 4.41 24.79
C GLY A 9 0.20 4.39 23.37
N ALA A 10 -0.68 5.34 23.04
CA ALA A 10 -1.27 5.43 21.70
C ALA A 10 -0.20 5.67 20.63
N LEU A 11 0.74 6.59 20.86
CA LEU A 11 1.84 6.88 19.93
C LEU A 11 2.74 5.67 19.70
N LEU A 12 3.07 4.95 20.78
CA LEU A 12 3.88 3.74 20.67
C LEU A 12 3.16 2.67 19.86
N LEU A 13 1.87 2.44 20.14
CA LEU A 13 1.07 1.44 19.43
C LEU A 13 0.91 1.79 17.95
N SER A 14 0.61 3.05 17.62
CA SER A 14 0.46 3.48 16.23
C SER A 14 1.78 3.40 15.48
N GLY A 15 2.89 3.86 16.08
CA GLY A 15 4.21 3.78 15.46
C GLY A 15 4.68 2.35 15.22
N TRP A 16 4.39 1.43 16.15
CA TRP A 16 4.67 0.01 15.97
C TRP A 16 3.83 -0.63 14.87
N ALA A 17 2.54 -0.28 14.78
CA ALA A 17 1.66 -0.76 13.72
C ALA A 17 2.13 -0.29 12.34
N GLU A 18 2.44 0.99 12.20
CA GLU A 18 2.98 1.59 10.98
C GLU A 18 4.26 0.88 10.52
N LEU A 19 5.20 0.69 11.47
CA LEU A 19 6.45 0.01 11.20
C LEU A 19 6.23 -1.44 10.77
N PHE A 20 5.27 -2.14 11.37
CA PHE A 20 5.02 -3.56 11.10
C PHE A 20 4.66 -3.82 9.64
N TYR A 21 3.83 -3.01 9.00
CA TYR A 21 3.49 -3.25 7.59
C TYR A 21 4.40 -2.52 6.60
N HIS A 22 5.26 -1.62 7.06
CA HIS A 22 6.33 -1.04 6.24
C HIS A 22 7.66 -1.81 6.30
N TRP A 23 7.82 -2.74 7.24
CA TRP A 23 9.07 -3.51 7.32
C TRP A 23 9.21 -4.44 6.10
N ASN A 24 10.40 -4.63 5.55
CA ASN A 24 10.57 -5.49 4.38
C ASN A 24 10.85 -6.95 4.80
N VAL A 25 9.96 -7.52 5.63
CA VAL A 25 10.12 -8.85 6.24
C VAL A 25 8.96 -9.76 5.87
N PRO A 26 9.21 -10.99 5.38
CA PRO A 26 8.15 -11.94 5.07
C PRO A 26 7.31 -12.29 6.30
N THR A 27 5.98 -12.29 6.15
CA THR A 27 5.04 -12.59 7.24
C THR A 27 4.14 -13.78 6.92
N PRO A 28 3.66 -14.53 7.93
CA PRO A 28 2.66 -15.58 7.72
C PRO A 28 1.37 -15.06 7.06
N TYR A 29 0.90 -15.78 6.03
CA TYR A 29 -0.23 -15.36 5.18
C TYR A 29 -1.51 -14.99 5.93
N TRP A 30 -1.85 -15.75 6.97
CA TRP A 30 -3.10 -15.59 7.74
C TRP A 30 -3.17 -14.26 8.51
N ILE A 31 -2.03 -13.63 8.79
CA ILE A 31 -1.97 -12.35 9.50
C ILE A 31 -2.67 -11.25 8.70
N GLY A 32 -2.63 -11.33 7.37
CA GLY A 32 -3.20 -10.33 6.45
C GLY A 32 -4.71 -10.18 6.53
N TYR A 33 -5.41 -11.06 7.25
CA TYR A 33 -6.85 -10.95 7.51
C TYR A 33 -7.17 -10.23 8.82
N ILE A 34 -6.15 -9.96 9.66
CA ILE A 34 -6.30 -9.30 10.97
C ILE A 34 -5.69 -7.90 10.92
N ILE A 35 -4.44 -7.81 10.43
CA ILE A 35 -3.68 -6.56 10.27
C ILE A 35 -3.03 -6.54 8.89
N GLN A 36 -2.75 -5.34 8.37
CA GLN A 36 -2.09 -5.21 7.09
C GLN A 36 -0.69 -5.88 7.13
N ARG A 37 -0.39 -6.70 6.13
CA ARG A 37 0.91 -7.36 5.96
C ARG A 37 1.85 -6.48 5.14
N PRO A 38 3.17 -6.61 5.31
CA PRO A 38 4.16 -6.02 4.41
C PRO A 38 3.90 -6.30 2.94
N GLU A 39 3.58 -7.55 2.62
CA GLU A 39 3.33 -7.96 1.25
C GLU A 39 2.07 -7.31 0.67
N SER A 40 1.02 -7.12 1.48
CA SER A 40 -0.19 -6.36 1.09
C SER A 40 0.11 -4.88 0.94
N HIS A 41 0.91 -4.32 1.84
CA HIS A 41 1.30 -2.92 1.80
C HIS A 41 2.21 -2.61 0.59
N CYS A 42 3.08 -3.55 0.21
CA CYS A 42 3.83 -3.45 -1.04
C CYS A 42 2.92 -3.42 -2.28
N VAL A 43 1.77 -4.11 -2.27
CA VAL A 43 0.77 -3.99 -3.35
C VAL A 43 0.19 -2.58 -3.42
N HIS A 44 -0.02 -1.91 -2.29
CA HIS A 44 -0.44 -0.51 -2.28
C HIS A 44 0.61 0.42 -2.93
N HIS A 45 1.89 0.14 -2.69
CA HIS A 45 3.02 0.85 -3.29
C HIS A 45 3.45 0.36 -4.68
N GLN A 46 2.76 -0.65 -5.22
CA GLN A 46 3.12 -1.25 -6.48
C GLN A 46 3.07 -0.21 -7.60
N MET A 47 4.12 -0.19 -8.41
CA MET A 47 4.22 0.70 -9.55
C MET A 47 3.03 0.48 -10.51
N HIS A 48 2.39 1.58 -10.91
CA HIS A 48 1.21 1.59 -11.80
C HIS A 48 -0.07 0.93 -11.23
N LYS A 49 -0.08 0.53 -9.95
CA LYS A 49 -1.27 -0.03 -9.28
C LYS A 49 -1.50 0.72 -7.97
N HIS A 50 -2.59 1.47 -7.90
CA HIS A 50 -2.94 2.30 -6.73
C HIS A 50 -4.42 2.18 -6.36
N THR A 51 -4.97 0.96 -6.49
CA THR A 51 -6.41 0.70 -6.36
C THR A 51 -6.74 -0.31 -5.26
N SER A 52 -5.79 -0.63 -4.38
CA SER A 52 -5.93 -1.71 -3.40
C SER A 52 -5.26 -1.35 -2.06
N ASN A 53 -5.71 -2.00 -0.99
CA ASN A 53 -5.15 -1.97 0.37
C ASN A 53 -4.98 -0.56 0.96
N PHE A 54 -6.08 0.19 1.04
CA PHE A 54 -6.07 1.58 1.53
C PHE A 54 -6.04 1.69 3.05
N GLY A 55 -6.56 0.69 3.78
CA GLY A 55 -6.75 0.76 5.22
C GLY A 55 -5.72 -0.04 6.00
N ASP A 56 -5.27 0.51 7.14
CA ASP A 56 -4.43 -0.20 8.12
C ASP A 56 -5.08 -1.50 8.62
N LEU A 57 -6.42 -1.49 8.69
CA LEU A 57 -7.24 -2.63 9.03
C LEU A 57 -7.85 -3.23 7.75
N PRO A 58 -7.49 -4.48 7.39
CA PRO A 58 -7.99 -5.18 6.20
C PRO A 58 -9.52 -5.26 6.08
N VAL A 59 -10.24 -5.17 7.19
CA VAL A 59 -11.71 -5.26 7.23
C VAL A 59 -12.38 -4.23 6.30
N TRP A 60 -11.81 -3.03 6.19
CA TRP A 60 -12.35 -1.98 5.33
C TRP A 60 -12.13 -2.31 3.87
N ASP A 61 -10.93 -2.76 3.50
CA ASP A 61 -10.63 -3.17 2.14
C ASP A 61 -11.43 -4.41 1.71
N ILE A 62 -11.70 -5.34 2.63
CA ILE A 62 -12.57 -6.49 2.37
C ILE A 62 -14.00 -6.02 2.12
N LEU A 63 -14.49 -5.09 2.93
CA LEU A 63 -15.85 -4.54 2.82
C LEU A 63 -16.06 -3.80 1.49
N PHE A 64 -15.06 -3.04 1.03
CA PHE A 64 -15.16 -2.23 -0.18
C PHE A 64 -14.56 -2.89 -1.43
N GLY A 65 -14.08 -4.13 -1.33
CA GLY A 65 -13.57 -4.90 -2.47
C GLY A 65 -12.20 -4.44 -2.98
N THR A 66 -11.40 -3.80 -2.12
CA THR A 66 -10.05 -3.30 -2.44
C THR A 66 -8.95 -4.14 -1.78
N PHE A 67 -9.31 -5.26 -1.13
CA PHE A 67 -8.37 -6.14 -0.44
C PHE A 67 -7.58 -7.03 -1.39
N ASP A 68 -6.25 -6.93 -1.32
CA ASP A 68 -5.30 -7.78 -2.02
C ASP A 68 -4.21 -8.27 -1.05
N ASN A 69 -4.26 -9.55 -0.70
CA ASN A 69 -3.30 -10.19 0.19
C ASN A 69 -2.55 -11.28 -0.56
N PRO A 70 -1.41 -10.96 -1.20
CA PRO A 70 -0.64 -11.94 -1.94
C PRO A 70 0.19 -12.82 -1.00
N ARG A 71 0.48 -14.06 -1.42
CA ARG A 71 1.36 -14.96 -0.66
C ARG A 71 2.81 -14.47 -0.63
N LYS A 72 3.24 -13.85 -1.73
CA LYS A 72 4.56 -13.22 -1.93
C LYS A 72 4.37 -11.97 -2.77
N PHE A 73 5.23 -10.98 -2.58
CA PHE A 73 5.26 -9.78 -3.40
C PHE A 73 6.53 -9.79 -4.26
N ASP A 74 6.35 -9.85 -5.59
CA ASP A 74 7.44 -9.96 -6.57
C ASP A 74 7.39 -8.81 -7.62
N ALA A 75 6.73 -7.69 -7.29
CA ALA A 75 6.59 -6.54 -8.18
C ALA A 75 7.51 -5.39 -7.80
N GLN A 76 7.62 -4.38 -8.67
CA GLN A 76 8.39 -3.17 -8.40
C GLN A 76 7.51 -2.14 -7.68
N CYS A 77 8.07 -1.51 -6.63
CA CYS A 77 7.48 -0.34 -5.97
C CYS A 77 8.14 0.95 -6.45
N GLY A 78 7.44 2.07 -6.27
CA GLY A 78 7.99 3.40 -6.47
C GLY A 78 7.71 4.01 -7.84
N PHE A 79 8.58 4.92 -8.26
CA PHE A 79 8.37 5.74 -9.45
C PHE A 79 9.19 5.24 -10.64
N LYS A 80 8.78 5.63 -11.86
CA LYS A 80 9.54 5.30 -13.08
C LYS A 80 10.83 6.11 -13.16
N ASP A 81 11.86 5.57 -13.81
CA ASP A 81 13.06 6.31 -14.23
C ASP A 81 13.76 7.08 -13.08
N ASN A 82 13.75 6.53 -11.86
CA ASN A 82 14.29 7.15 -10.65
C ASN A 82 13.69 8.52 -10.30
N ARG A 83 12.43 8.79 -10.67
CA ARG A 83 11.76 10.07 -10.40
C ARG A 83 11.58 10.32 -8.90
N GLU A 84 11.64 9.30 -8.06
CA GLU A 84 11.69 9.42 -6.60
C GLU A 84 12.86 10.29 -6.10
N LEU A 85 13.92 10.44 -6.91
CA LEU A 85 15.06 11.31 -6.57
C LEU A 85 14.76 12.79 -6.77
N LYS A 86 13.64 13.16 -7.42
CA LYS A 86 13.25 14.55 -7.68
C LYS A 86 12.60 15.22 -6.47
N LEU A 87 13.24 15.11 -5.30
CA LEU A 87 12.72 15.61 -4.03
C LEU A 87 12.41 17.11 -4.07
N GLY A 88 13.26 17.92 -4.71
CA GLY A 88 13.03 19.37 -4.83
C GLY A 88 11.74 19.73 -5.57
N ALA A 89 11.46 19.04 -6.67
CA ALA A 89 10.23 19.23 -7.44
C ALA A 89 8.99 18.80 -6.62
N MET A 90 9.08 17.65 -5.94
CA MET A 90 8.01 17.18 -5.05
C MET A 90 7.72 18.15 -3.89
N LEU A 91 8.76 18.74 -3.29
CA LEU A 91 8.63 19.73 -2.22
C LEU A 91 8.01 21.05 -2.70
N LEU A 92 8.13 21.37 -3.99
CA LEU A 92 7.44 22.50 -4.64
C LEU A 92 6.02 22.13 -5.11
N GLY A 93 5.57 20.90 -4.90
CA GLY A 93 4.25 20.41 -5.31
C GLY A 93 4.14 20.06 -6.79
N GLU A 94 5.26 19.91 -7.49
CA GLU A 94 5.26 19.48 -8.89
C GLU A 94 4.93 17.98 -9.01
N ASP A 95 4.02 17.64 -9.91
CA ASP A 95 3.75 16.24 -10.26
C ASP A 95 4.92 15.67 -11.08
N VAL A 96 5.75 14.85 -10.42
CA VAL A 96 6.88 14.16 -11.06
C VAL A 96 6.46 12.86 -11.75
N ASN A 97 5.22 12.39 -11.55
CA ASN A 97 4.68 11.17 -12.11
C ASN A 97 3.37 11.37 -12.90
N PRO A 98 3.34 12.33 -13.84
CA PRO A 98 2.11 12.60 -14.57
C PRO A 98 1.74 11.38 -15.39
N ARG A 99 0.47 10.99 -15.30
CA ARG A 99 -0.12 10.05 -16.24
C ARG A 99 0.05 10.66 -17.64
N LYS A 100 0.69 9.95 -18.56
CA LYS A 100 0.73 10.40 -19.96
C LYS A 100 -0.72 10.63 -20.42
N PRO A 101 -1.10 11.84 -20.86
CA PRO A 101 -2.35 12.00 -21.58
C PRO A 101 -2.16 11.24 -22.90
N GLY A 102 -2.95 10.19 -23.10
CA GLY A 102 -2.86 9.34 -24.27
C GLY A 102 -4.26 9.03 -24.79
N ASN A 103 -4.39 9.13 -26.12
CA ASN A 103 -5.31 8.32 -26.91
C ASN A 103 -5.61 6.99 -26.21
N GLY A 104 -6.91 6.66 -26.12
CA GLY A 104 -7.46 5.56 -25.34
C GLY A 104 -6.57 4.32 -25.29
N ASP A 105 -5.95 4.12 -24.13
CA ASP A 105 -5.31 2.87 -23.78
C ASP A 105 -6.39 1.95 -23.19
N THR A 106 -6.94 1.07 -24.02
CA THR A 106 -7.92 0.04 -23.65
C THR A 106 -7.29 -1.14 -22.90
N THR A 107 -6.09 -1.00 -22.33
CA THR A 107 -5.48 -2.06 -21.50
C THR A 107 -5.79 -1.91 -20.00
N GLY A 108 -6.76 -1.08 -19.63
CA GLY A 108 -7.47 -1.14 -18.35
C GLY A 108 -8.39 -2.36 -18.24
N GLY A 109 -7.89 -3.53 -18.60
CA GLY A 109 -8.48 -4.81 -18.23
C GLY A 109 -8.08 -5.09 -16.79
N ASP A 110 -8.94 -4.69 -15.85
CA ASP A 110 -9.12 -5.37 -14.57
C ASP A 110 -9.26 -6.87 -14.87
N GLY A 111 -8.13 -7.57 -14.85
CA GLY A 111 -8.05 -9.02 -14.86
C GLY A 111 -8.56 -9.53 -13.53
N ARG A 112 -9.87 -9.41 -13.30
CA ARG A 112 -10.60 -10.37 -12.48
C ARG A 112 -10.41 -11.72 -13.15
N ASP A 113 -9.36 -12.42 -12.72
CA ASP A 113 -9.29 -13.87 -12.78
C ASP A 113 -10.43 -14.41 -11.90
N GLY A 114 -11.62 -14.44 -12.50
CA GLY A 114 -12.69 -15.32 -12.08
C GLY A 114 -12.26 -16.73 -12.40
N GLY A 115 -11.69 -17.44 -11.43
CA GLY A 115 -11.26 -18.80 -11.68
C GLY A 115 -10.57 -19.51 -10.52
N LYS A 116 -11.35 -19.97 -9.53
CA LYS A 116 -11.29 -21.31 -8.85
C LYS A 116 -12.05 -21.19 -7.51
N ARG A 117 -13.21 -21.84 -7.38
CA ARG A 117 -13.37 -23.20 -6.83
C ARG A 117 -12.66 -23.38 -5.51
#